data_AF-A0A7R8XBN1-F1
#
_entry.id   AF-A0A7R8XBN1-F1
#
_cell.length_a   1.000
_cell.length_b   1.000
_cell.length_c   1.000
_cell.angle_alpha   90.00
_cell.angle_beta   90.00
_cell.angle_gamma   90.00
#
_symmetry.space_group_name_H-M   'P 1'
#
loop_
_entity.id
_entity.type
_entity.pdbx_description
1 polymer ?
#
loop_
_entity_poly.entity_id
_entity_poly.type
_entity_poly.pdbx_seq_one_letter_code
_entity_poly.pdbx_strand_id
1 'polypeptide(L)'
;MPPSTLSAEETVKVHGFKSPRQFTKLSPTVSHADLGTVGRLHGMEAGDRMLKNWRVMILIFPLAFLSLLLYSLPSTKTLQTTQDPTVTNASVPAPLAGLHCDCEGGRPTIGGETASVCSGRATVRGGGQRVVSYSLFGSKEPAGRAPSEYEGLLPRLCLDVEVQYPGWVIRFYTDYKPEIPEQRKWMCEIQCNHSHVDFCLVDRLPVLGDVASTQEDGTTWRFLPGMDPLVDVFLSRDTDALVIDREREAVREWLDSDSMVHAMRDHPNHWGYILAGKTACSPEIHRRTSNLKPINISGMWGAKTFMDRSLMGNLTAEMLWKTQLNRGWSYDQAILRKVLWPATNRRMLMHDSYFCTKPEYEGPKYRPFPTRREKGDFVAIGPRTEGASEKLGKCPVECRPKNHQDWEYC
;
A
#
# COMPACT_ATOMS: atom_id res chain seq x y z
N MET A 1 1.19 49.38 46.61
CA MET A 1 2.59 49.85 46.76
C MET A 1 3.44 48.67 47.24
N PRO A 2 4.72 48.59 46.85
CA PRO A 2 5.61 47.47 47.17
C PRO A 2 6.25 47.63 48.57
N PRO A 3 7.19 46.75 48.96
CA PRO A 3 8.58 47.17 48.77
C PRO A 3 9.57 46.09 48.27
N SER A 4 10.55 46.58 47.47
CA SER A 4 12.00 46.25 47.39
C SER A 4 12.50 44.80 47.56
N THR A 5 13.16 44.16 46.58
CA THR A 5 14.52 44.41 46.03
C THR A 5 15.68 44.40 47.02
N LEU A 6 16.62 43.45 46.86
CA LEU A 6 18.06 43.62 47.13
C LEU A 6 18.89 42.67 46.25
N SER A 7 20.16 43.01 46.04
CA SER A 7 21.03 42.54 44.95
C SER A 7 22.47 42.25 45.40
N ALA A 8 23.14 41.26 44.78
CA ALA A 8 24.59 41.10 44.54
C ALA A 8 24.78 39.70 43.89
N GLU A 9 25.50 39.43 42.80
CA GLU A 9 26.86 39.81 42.33
C GLU A 9 28.03 39.26 43.17
N GLU A 10 28.62 38.14 42.72
CA GLU A 10 30.05 37.96 42.38
C GLU A 10 30.20 36.67 41.53
N THR A 11 30.68 36.66 40.27
CA THR A 11 32.02 36.90 39.67
C THR A 11 33.00 35.69 39.77
N VAL A 12 33.92 35.57 38.79
CA VAL A 12 35.07 34.61 38.64
C VAL A 12 34.78 33.37 37.78
N LYS A 13 35.55 32.98 36.73
CA LYS A 13 36.63 33.64 35.94
C LYS A 13 36.71 32.98 34.55
N VAL A 14 37.30 33.68 33.56
CA VAL A 14 37.51 33.18 32.19
C VAL A 14 39.00 32.94 31.87
N HIS A 15 39.29 31.80 31.25
CA HIS A 15 40.47 31.53 30.42
C HIS A 15 39.98 30.81 29.14
N GLY A 16 40.39 31.11 27.90
CA GLY A 16 41.33 32.12 27.43
C GLY A 16 42.43 31.50 26.55
N PHE A 17 42.20 31.30 25.25
CA PHE A 17 43.25 30.97 24.26
C PHE A 17 43.00 31.60 22.87
N LYS A 18 44.04 31.66 22.03
CA LYS A 18 44.34 32.81 21.15
C LYS A 18 44.03 32.64 19.65
N SER A 19 43.54 33.75 19.08
CA SER A 19 43.73 34.36 17.73
C SER A 19 44.14 33.54 16.48
N PRO A 20 43.58 33.88 15.29
CA PRO A 20 44.00 33.31 14.00
C PRO A 20 45.28 33.94 13.44
N ARG A 21 45.93 33.26 12.48
CA ARG A 21 46.95 33.85 11.58
C ARG A 21 46.43 33.94 10.15
N GLN A 22 46.61 35.11 9.53
CA GLN A 22 46.47 35.31 8.08
C GLN A 22 47.73 34.80 7.36
N PHE A 23 47.58 34.37 6.11
CA PHE A 23 48.62 34.53 5.08
C PHE A 23 48.01 34.86 3.71
N THR A 24 48.18 36.14 3.34
CA THR A 24 48.37 36.73 2.01
C THR A 24 47.90 36.02 0.72
N LYS A 25 47.04 36.76 -0.02
CA LYS A 25 47.10 37.11 -1.46
C LYS A 25 47.79 36.14 -2.45
N LEU A 26 47.07 35.83 -3.54
CA LEU A 26 47.53 36.08 -4.91
C LEU A 26 46.36 36.12 -5.93
N SER A 27 46.28 37.23 -6.65
CA SER A 27 45.63 37.43 -7.97
C SER A 27 46.70 38.10 -8.85
N PRO A 28 46.74 37.98 -10.19
CA PRO A 28 45.65 38.23 -11.15
C PRO A 28 45.53 37.07 -12.18
N THR A 29 44.97 37.12 -13.41
CA THR A 29 44.49 38.21 -14.29
C THR A 29 43.38 37.71 -15.24
N VAL A 30 42.75 38.62 -15.99
CA VAL A 30 41.84 38.35 -17.14
C VAL A 30 42.58 38.52 -18.47
N SER A 31 42.22 37.76 -19.51
CA SER A 31 42.31 38.24 -20.90
C SER A 31 41.24 37.62 -21.82
N HIS A 32 40.68 38.45 -22.70
CA HIS A 32 39.74 38.06 -23.77
C HIS A 32 40.49 37.53 -25.02
N ALA A 33 39.88 36.61 -25.76
CA ALA A 33 39.69 36.61 -27.22
C ALA A 33 38.99 35.29 -27.63
N ASP A 34 37.81 35.24 -28.26
CA ASP A 34 37.38 35.64 -29.62
C ASP A 34 37.68 34.60 -30.73
N LEU A 35 36.81 34.57 -31.75
CA LEU A 35 36.82 33.79 -33.01
C LEU A 35 36.23 32.36 -33.05
N GLY A 36 35.46 32.05 -34.12
CA GLY A 36 35.33 30.68 -34.64
C GLY A 36 33.96 30.20 -35.12
N THR A 37 33.39 30.80 -36.18
CA THR A 37 32.24 30.24 -36.92
C THR A 37 32.63 28.96 -37.71
N VAL A 38 31.63 28.24 -38.28
CA VAL A 38 31.73 27.12 -39.26
C VAL A 38 31.87 25.72 -38.62
N GLY A 39 31.14 24.67 -39.03
CA GLY A 39 30.14 24.56 -40.10
C GLY A 39 29.45 23.17 -40.17
N ARG A 40 28.62 22.97 -41.20
CA ARG A 40 27.92 21.69 -41.50
C ARG A 40 28.87 20.60 -42.02
N LEU A 41 28.49 19.32 -41.83
CA LEU A 41 28.41 18.20 -42.81
C LEU A 41 28.00 16.93 -42.00
N HIS A 42 27.04 16.04 -42.32
CA HIS A 42 26.60 15.29 -43.52
C HIS A 42 27.50 14.12 -43.97
N GLY A 43 26.89 12.94 -44.19
CA GLY A 43 27.49 11.68 -44.69
C GLY A 43 27.94 10.73 -43.56
N MET A 44 27.38 9.53 -43.33
CA MET A 44 27.12 8.33 -44.16
C MET A 44 28.33 7.38 -44.35
N GLU A 45 28.00 6.09 -44.52
CA GLU A 45 28.87 4.90 -44.69
C GLU A 45 29.45 4.32 -43.37
N ALA A 46 29.05 3.16 -42.81
CA ALA A 46 28.49 1.87 -43.27
C ALA A 46 29.53 0.73 -43.27
N GLY A 47 29.32 -0.21 -42.34
CA GLY A 47 29.53 -1.66 -42.48
C GLY A 47 30.86 -2.19 -43.02
N ASP A 48 31.83 -2.47 -42.14
CA ASP A 48 32.77 -3.59 -42.36
C ASP A 48 33.39 -4.18 -41.08
N ARG A 49 32.57 -4.76 -40.17
CA ARG A 49 33.11 -5.38 -38.95
C ARG A 49 32.32 -6.53 -38.28
N MET A 50 31.45 -7.24 -39.02
CA MET A 50 30.77 -8.46 -38.51
C MET A 50 30.77 -9.66 -39.48
N LEU A 51 31.87 -9.90 -40.19
CA LEU A 51 32.06 -11.11 -41.03
C LEU A 51 33.42 -11.79 -40.81
N LYS A 52 33.63 -12.33 -39.61
CA LYS A 52 34.64 -13.36 -39.28
C LYS A 52 34.17 -14.09 -38.02
N ASN A 53 34.06 -15.43 -38.09
CA ASN A 53 33.80 -16.44 -37.02
C ASN A 53 32.56 -17.35 -37.14
N TRP A 54 31.83 -17.39 -38.27
CA TRP A 54 30.77 -18.41 -38.48
C TRP A 54 31.32 -19.86 -38.47
N ARG A 55 32.49 -20.11 -39.06
CA ARG A 55 33.01 -21.47 -39.35
C ARG A 55 33.28 -22.42 -38.16
N VAL A 56 33.09 -21.99 -36.91
CA VAL A 56 33.25 -22.85 -35.71
C VAL A 56 31.91 -23.35 -35.15
N MET A 57 30.78 -22.71 -35.47
CA MET A 57 29.47 -23.00 -34.85
C MET A 57 28.70 -24.21 -35.44
N ILE A 58 29.23 -24.90 -36.45
CA ILE A 58 28.49 -25.96 -37.18
C ILE A 58 28.77 -27.39 -36.67
N LEU A 59 29.81 -27.62 -35.86
CA LEU A 59 30.23 -28.98 -35.45
C LEU A 59 29.79 -29.44 -34.05
N ILE A 60 29.08 -28.61 -33.29
CA ILE A 60 28.64 -28.94 -31.90
C ILE A 60 27.15 -29.30 -31.82
N PHE A 61 26.34 -28.97 -32.83
CA PHE A 61 24.88 -29.10 -32.77
C PHE A 61 24.22 -30.48 -32.98
N PRO A 62 24.84 -31.53 -33.59
CA PRO A 62 24.14 -32.80 -33.81
C PRO A 62 24.30 -33.85 -32.68
N LEU A 63 25.20 -33.66 -31.71
CA LEU A 63 25.48 -34.67 -30.68
C LEU A 63 24.68 -34.51 -29.36
N ALA A 64 24.11 -33.33 -29.10
CA ALA A 64 23.33 -33.09 -27.88
C ALA A 64 21.86 -33.53 -27.98
N PHE A 65 21.34 -33.80 -29.19
CA PHE A 65 19.92 -34.09 -29.41
C PHE A 65 19.56 -35.59 -29.36
N LEU A 66 20.54 -36.49 -29.40
CA LEU A 66 20.29 -37.94 -29.39
C LEU A 66 20.26 -38.56 -27.97
N SER A 67 20.74 -37.84 -26.95
CA SER A 67 20.77 -38.32 -25.55
C SER A 67 19.47 -38.06 -24.78
N LEU A 68 18.65 -37.09 -25.21
CA LEU A 68 17.38 -36.71 -24.56
C LEU A 68 16.17 -37.58 -24.96
N LEU A 69 16.29 -38.40 -26.01
CA LEU A 69 15.21 -39.26 -26.50
C LEU A 69 15.16 -40.66 -25.86
N LEU A 70 16.13 -41.00 -25.00
CA LEU A 70 16.21 -42.31 -24.32
C LEU A 70 15.80 -42.30 -22.83
N TYR A 71 15.38 -41.14 -22.29
CA TYR A 71 14.96 -40.98 -20.89
C TYR A 71 13.46 -40.76 -20.68
N SER A 72 12.64 -41.03 -21.71
CA SER A 72 11.19 -40.79 -21.72
C SER A 72 10.39 -42.05 -22.07
N LEU A 73 10.50 -43.10 -21.26
CA LEU A 73 9.57 -44.24 -21.27
C LEU A 73 8.98 -44.42 -19.85
N PRO A 74 7.69 -44.14 -19.63
CA PRO A 74 7.03 -44.45 -18.37
C PRO A 74 6.95 -45.96 -18.17
N SER A 75 7.43 -46.46 -17.03
CA SER A 75 7.20 -47.86 -16.64
C SER A 75 5.71 -48.07 -16.36
N THR A 76 5.08 -48.94 -17.15
CA THR A 76 3.67 -49.33 -16.98
C THR A 76 3.51 -50.25 -15.76
N LYS A 77 3.50 -49.65 -14.57
CA LYS A 77 3.02 -50.33 -13.35
C LYS A 77 1.49 -50.24 -13.29
N THR A 78 0.84 -51.34 -13.64
CA THR A 78 -0.60 -51.54 -13.47
C THR A 78 -0.97 -51.46 -11.99
N LEU A 79 -1.52 -50.33 -11.56
CA LEU A 79 -2.13 -50.20 -10.24
C LEU A 79 -3.52 -50.84 -10.29
N GLN A 80 -3.65 -52.02 -9.68
CA GLN A 80 -4.94 -52.69 -9.51
C GLN A 80 -5.79 -51.88 -8.52
N THR A 81 -6.94 -51.39 -8.98
CA THR A 81 -7.94 -50.75 -8.12
C THR A 81 -8.69 -51.82 -7.33
N THR A 82 -8.27 -52.09 -6.10
CA THR A 82 -9.12 -52.78 -5.12
C THR A 82 -10.09 -51.77 -4.52
N GLN A 83 -11.34 -51.79 -4.96
CA GLN A 83 -12.42 -51.09 -4.28
C GLN A 83 -12.76 -51.82 -2.97
N ASP A 84 -12.58 -51.15 -1.84
CA ASP A 84 -13.11 -51.60 -0.55
C ASP A 84 -14.16 -50.57 -0.07
N PRO A 85 -15.47 -50.91 -0.06
CA PRO A 85 -16.55 -49.92 -0.01
C PRO A 85 -17.05 -49.60 1.42
N THR A 86 -16.16 -49.47 2.42
CA THR A 86 -16.57 -49.06 3.78
C THR A 86 -15.58 -48.12 4.49
N VAL A 87 -15.59 -46.83 4.14
CA VAL A 87 -15.26 -45.76 5.10
C VAL A 87 -16.33 -44.68 5.02
N THR A 88 -17.19 -44.65 6.03
CA THR A 88 -18.28 -43.67 6.20
C THR A 88 -17.74 -42.25 6.38
N ASN A 89 -18.53 -41.26 5.93
CA ASN A 89 -18.32 -39.82 6.11
C ASN A 89 -17.72 -39.44 7.49
N ALA A 90 -16.40 -39.29 7.54
CA ALA A 90 -15.75 -38.52 8.58
C ALA A 90 -15.83 -37.04 8.17
N SER A 91 -16.70 -36.28 8.84
CA SER A 91 -16.69 -34.82 8.75
C SER A 91 -15.32 -34.33 9.22
N VAL A 92 -14.45 -33.94 8.28
CA VAL A 92 -13.11 -33.43 8.60
C VAL A 92 -13.27 -32.10 9.34
N PRO A 93 -12.92 -32.01 10.63
CA PRO A 93 -12.81 -30.72 11.28
C PRO A 93 -11.46 -30.15 10.83
N ALA A 94 -11.45 -29.44 9.70
CA ALA A 94 -10.30 -28.63 9.35
C ALA A 94 -10.00 -27.72 10.56
N PRO A 95 -8.79 -27.74 11.13
CA PRO A 95 -8.46 -26.82 12.22
C PRO A 95 -8.67 -25.41 11.67
N LEU A 96 -9.52 -24.63 12.35
CA LEU A 96 -9.91 -23.28 11.95
C LEU A 96 -8.66 -22.43 11.69
N ALA A 97 -8.31 -22.29 10.40
CA ALA A 97 -7.15 -21.53 9.99
C ALA A 97 -7.39 -20.04 10.29
N GLY A 98 -6.58 -19.49 11.20
CA GLY A 98 -6.69 -18.10 11.66
C GLY A 98 -6.43 -17.93 13.16
N LEU A 99 -6.74 -16.73 13.64
CA LEU A 99 -6.69 -16.37 15.05
C LEU A 99 -7.90 -16.96 15.80
N HIS A 100 -7.65 -17.65 16.91
CA HIS A 100 -8.70 -18.08 17.84
C HIS A 100 -8.59 -17.36 19.18
N CYS A 101 -9.69 -16.73 19.57
CA CYS A 101 -9.87 -15.97 20.81
C CYS A 101 -11.17 -16.41 21.47
N ASP A 102 -11.14 -16.58 22.80
CA ASP A 102 -12.29 -16.97 23.60
C ASP A 102 -13.12 -15.74 24.00
N CYS A 103 -13.67 -15.05 23.00
CA CYS A 103 -14.56 -13.91 23.23
C CYS A 103 -15.94 -14.38 23.72
N GLU A 104 -16.60 -13.58 24.54
CA GLU A 104 -18.01 -13.79 24.89
C GLU A 104 -18.88 -13.74 23.62
N GLY A 105 -19.80 -14.71 23.46
CA GLY A 105 -20.63 -14.88 22.25
C GLY A 105 -20.50 -16.23 21.54
N GLY A 106 -19.55 -17.08 21.92
CA GLY A 106 -19.41 -18.45 21.41
C GLY A 106 -18.76 -18.58 20.03
N ARG A 107 -18.47 -19.82 19.60
CA ARG A 107 -17.88 -20.07 18.28
C ARG A 107 -18.95 -19.89 17.19
N PRO A 108 -18.69 -19.06 16.16
CA PRO A 108 -19.54 -19.01 14.98
C PRO A 108 -19.51 -20.36 14.26
N THR A 109 -20.67 -21.00 14.07
CA THR A 109 -20.79 -22.27 13.35
C THR A 109 -20.68 -22.05 11.84
N ILE A 110 -19.78 -22.78 11.18
CA ILE A 110 -19.62 -22.70 9.72
C ILE A 110 -20.80 -23.41 9.05
N GLY A 111 -21.77 -22.63 8.57
CA GLY A 111 -22.96 -23.12 7.88
C GLY A 111 -23.05 -22.74 6.38
N GLY A 112 -21.99 -22.15 5.81
CA GLY A 112 -21.96 -21.70 4.42
C GLY A 112 -21.04 -22.54 3.54
N GLU A 113 -21.46 -22.82 2.30
CA GLU A 113 -20.68 -23.55 1.30
C GLU A 113 -19.45 -22.77 0.77
N THR A 114 -19.46 -21.44 0.93
CA THR A 114 -18.42 -20.53 0.43
C THR A 114 -17.60 -19.96 1.58
N ALA A 115 -16.28 -20.14 1.55
CA ALA A 115 -15.35 -19.63 2.56
C ALA A 115 -14.80 -18.23 2.21
N SER A 116 -14.57 -17.40 3.22
CA SER A 116 -13.79 -16.17 3.11
C SER A 116 -12.29 -16.48 2.89
N VAL A 117 -11.60 -15.61 2.16
CA VAL A 117 -10.12 -15.69 2.03
C VAL A 117 -9.38 -15.19 3.28
N CYS A 118 -10.08 -14.59 4.26
CA CYS A 118 -9.47 -14.03 5.48
C CYS A 118 -9.36 -15.04 6.62
N SER A 119 -10.50 -15.55 7.12
CA SER A 119 -10.57 -16.39 8.32
C SER A 119 -11.93 -17.07 8.46
N GLY A 120 -12.03 -18.08 9.33
CA GLY A 120 -13.32 -18.70 9.68
C GLY A 120 -14.33 -17.72 10.30
N ARG A 121 -13.86 -16.71 11.05
CA ARG A 121 -14.73 -15.64 11.60
C ARG A 121 -15.34 -14.81 10.48
N ALA A 122 -14.53 -14.41 9.50
CA ALA A 122 -14.98 -13.69 8.32
C ALA A 122 -15.95 -14.52 7.44
N THR A 123 -15.80 -15.86 7.39
CA THR A 123 -16.75 -16.74 6.70
C THR A 123 -18.15 -16.69 7.33
N VAL A 124 -18.27 -16.75 8.65
CA VAL A 124 -19.59 -16.82 9.32
C VAL A 124 -20.32 -15.47 9.35
N ARG A 125 -19.66 -14.37 8.97
CA ARG A 125 -20.35 -13.10 8.66
C ARG A 125 -21.25 -13.18 7.42
N GLY A 126 -21.11 -14.21 6.58
CA GLY A 126 -21.91 -14.40 5.35
C GLY A 126 -21.46 -13.49 4.21
N GLY A 127 -22.21 -13.49 3.10
CA GLY A 127 -21.97 -12.60 1.95
C GLY A 127 -22.46 -11.17 2.17
N GLY A 128 -22.15 -10.26 1.24
CA GLY A 128 -22.57 -8.86 1.34
C GLY A 128 -21.65 -7.96 2.18
N GLN A 129 -20.48 -8.45 2.61
CA GLN A 129 -19.61 -7.73 3.55
C GLN A 129 -19.04 -6.46 2.92
N ARG A 130 -19.01 -5.39 3.71
CA ARG A 130 -18.29 -4.16 3.39
C ARG A 130 -17.04 -4.09 4.27
N VAL A 131 -15.86 -3.98 3.68
CA VAL A 131 -14.59 -4.19 4.37
C VAL A 131 -13.71 -2.95 4.32
N VAL A 132 -13.15 -2.55 5.47
CA VAL A 132 -12.00 -1.66 5.51
C VAL A 132 -10.75 -2.51 5.79
N SER A 133 -9.85 -2.61 4.82
CA SER A 133 -8.70 -3.51 4.87
C SER A 133 -7.39 -2.79 5.08
N TYR A 134 -6.57 -3.39 5.94
CA TYR A 134 -5.29 -2.87 6.39
C TYR A 134 -4.23 -3.97 6.32
N SER A 135 -3.00 -3.58 6.00
CA SER A 135 -1.83 -4.43 6.16
C SER A 135 -1.15 -4.07 7.48
N LEU A 136 -1.01 -5.05 8.37
CA LEU A 136 -0.40 -4.89 9.69
C LEU A 136 0.77 -5.86 9.80
N PHE A 137 1.95 -5.41 9.38
CA PHE A 137 3.14 -6.25 9.25
C PHE A 137 4.34 -5.65 9.95
N GLY A 138 5.25 -6.52 10.41
CA GLY A 138 6.39 -6.10 11.23
C GLY A 138 6.77 -7.09 12.33
N SER A 139 6.40 -8.37 12.18
CA SER A 139 6.69 -9.44 13.17
C SER A 139 8.17 -9.68 13.49
N LYS A 140 9.08 -9.03 12.74
CA LYS A 140 10.54 -9.12 12.87
C LYS A 140 11.14 -8.14 13.90
N GLU A 141 10.35 -7.18 14.39
CA GLU A 141 10.72 -6.33 15.53
C GLU A 141 10.84 -7.15 16.84
N PRO A 142 11.60 -6.72 17.87
CA PRO A 142 11.92 -7.54 19.03
C PRO A 142 10.67 -8.07 19.75
N ALA A 143 10.72 -9.38 20.05
CA ALA A 143 9.56 -10.25 20.24
C ALA A 143 8.45 -9.75 21.18
N GLY A 144 7.21 -10.13 20.84
CA GLY A 144 6.04 -10.08 21.71
C GLY A 144 5.16 -8.84 21.59
N ARG A 145 5.74 -7.64 21.39
CA ARG A 145 4.92 -6.42 21.40
C ARG A 145 4.05 -6.27 20.15
N ALA A 146 2.93 -5.56 20.32
CA ALA A 146 2.27 -4.90 19.20
C ALA A 146 3.29 -3.98 18.49
N PRO A 147 3.18 -3.74 17.18
CA PRO A 147 4.06 -2.80 16.48
C PRO A 147 3.99 -1.45 17.18
N SER A 148 5.10 -1.01 17.77
CA SER A 148 5.15 0.18 18.63
C SER A 148 4.81 1.47 17.89
N GLU A 149 4.87 1.46 16.56
CA GLU A 149 4.41 2.53 15.67
C GLU A 149 2.88 2.60 15.47
N TYR A 150 2.15 1.52 15.77
CA TYR A 150 0.68 1.46 15.76
C TYR A 150 0.06 1.23 17.14
N GLU A 151 0.86 1.18 18.21
CA GLU A 151 0.41 1.09 19.60
C GLU A 151 -0.44 2.34 19.94
N GLY A 152 -1.66 2.13 20.45
CA GLY A 152 -2.67 3.18 20.63
C GLY A 152 -3.42 3.59 19.35
N LEU A 153 -2.86 3.41 18.15
CA LEU A 153 -3.55 3.70 16.90
C LEU A 153 -4.60 2.63 16.54
N LEU A 154 -4.31 1.34 16.74
CA LEU A 154 -5.25 0.28 16.37
C LEU A 154 -6.61 0.37 17.09
N PRO A 155 -6.70 0.59 18.42
CA PRO A 155 -7.99 0.77 19.09
C PRO A 155 -8.73 2.03 18.60
N ARG A 156 -8.00 3.13 18.34
CA ARG A 156 -8.58 4.36 17.83
C ARG A 156 -9.17 4.16 16.43
N LEU A 157 -8.42 3.48 15.55
CA LEU A 157 -8.84 3.10 14.21
C LEU A 157 -10.10 2.21 14.22
N CYS A 158 -10.22 1.31 15.20
CA CYS A 158 -11.39 0.46 15.36
C CYS A 158 -12.66 1.27 15.69
N LEU A 159 -12.53 2.26 16.59
CA LEU A 159 -13.61 3.20 16.93
C LEU A 159 -13.94 4.16 15.77
N ASP A 160 -12.92 4.72 15.11
CA ASP A 160 -13.12 5.67 14.00
C ASP A 160 -13.87 5.00 12.85
N VAL A 161 -13.53 3.75 12.47
CA VAL A 161 -14.28 3.01 11.43
C VAL A 161 -15.70 2.65 11.88
N GLU A 162 -15.92 2.33 13.16
CA GLU A 162 -17.27 2.03 13.68
C GLU A 162 -18.21 3.24 13.57
N VAL A 163 -17.68 4.45 13.85
CA VAL A 163 -18.42 5.71 13.75
C VAL A 163 -18.56 6.20 12.31
N GLN A 164 -17.48 6.16 11.52
CA GLN A 164 -17.42 6.73 10.17
C GLN A 164 -18.05 5.81 9.12
N TYR A 165 -17.96 4.49 9.31
CA TYR A 165 -18.47 3.46 8.40
C TYR A 165 -19.33 2.41 9.14
N PRO A 166 -20.51 2.79 9.70
CA PRO A 166 -21.34 1.87 10.47
C PRO A 166 -21.68 0.58 9.71
N GLY A 167 -21.51 -0.56 10.37
CA GLY A 167 -21.75 -1.89 9.80
C GLY A 167 -20.65 -2.42 8.87
N TRP A 168 -19.54 -1.69 8.68
CA TRP A 168 -18.36 -2.21 7.97
C TRP A 168 -17.48 -3.06 8.89
N VAL A 169 -16.77 -4.01 8.28
CA VAL A 169 -15.86 -4.94 8.94
C VAL A 169 -14.42 -4.49 8.72
N ILE A 170 -13.63 -4.41 9.79
CA ILE A 170 -12.18 -4.18 9.68
C ILE A 170 -11.50 -5.53 9.45
N ARG A 171 -10.58 -5.58 8.48
CA ARG A 171 -9.71 -6.74 8.26
C ARG A 171 -8.25 -6.35 8.34
N PHE A 172 -7.56 -6.83 9.37
CA PHE A 172 -6.11 -6.70 9.52
C PHE A 172 -5.43 -7.94 8.93
N TYR A 173 -4.78 -7.78 7.78
CA TYR A 173 -3.94 -8.81 7.18
C TYR A 173 -2.54 -8.74 7.78
N THR A 174 -2.09 -9.79 8.46
CA THR A 174 -0.94 -9.71 9.36
C THR A 174 -0.01 -10.93 9.36
N ASP A 175 1.29 -10.67 9.56
CA ASP A 175 2.33 -11.68 9.73
C ASP A 175 2.57 -12.08 11.21
N TYR A 176 1.93 -11.39 12.16
CA TYR A 176 1.99 -11.72 13.59
C TYR A 176 1.49 -13.13 13.90
N LYS A 177 2.10 -13.75 14.92
CA LYS A 177 1.98 -15.17 15.24
C LYS A 177 1.19 -15.37 16.53
N PRO A 178 -0.03 -15.95 16.50
CA PRO A 178 -0.77 -16.24 17.73
C PRO A 178 -0.12 -17.36 18.56
N GLU A 179 0.94 -18.00 18.07
CA GLU A 179 1.84 -18.86 18.85
C GLU A 179 2.67 -18.06 19.88
N ILE A 180 2.89 -16.76 19.65
CA ILE A 180 3.55 -15.85 20.60
C ILE A 180 2.48 -15.31 21.57
N PRO A 181 2.55 -15.58 22.89
CA PRO A 181 1.49 -15.27 23.84
C PRO A 181 1.08 -13.80 23.87
N GLU A 182 2.04 -12.89 23.82
CA GLU A 182 1.82 -11.44 23.85
C GLU A 182 1.13 -10.97 22.57
N GLN A 183 1.47 -11.57 21.42
CA GLN A 183 0.84 -11.25 20.13
C GLN A 183 -0.59 -11.76 20.06
N ARG A 184 -0.84 -12.99 20.54
CA ARG A 184 -2.21 -13.50 20.73
C ARG A 184 -3.01 -12.57 21.65
N LYS A 185 -2.43 -12.15 22.77
CA LYS A 185 -3.11 -11.32 23.78
C LYS A 185 -3.65 -10.03 23.15
N TRP A 186 -2.82 -9.19 22.55
CA TRP A 186 -3.29 -7.90 22.02
C TRP A 186 -4.23 -8.08 20.81
N MET A 187 -4.01 -9.07 19.95
CA MET A 187 -4.93 -9.37 18.84
C MET A 187 -6.31 -9.78 19.37
N CYS A 188 -6.37 -10.61 20.42
CA CYS A 188 -7.63 -11.02 21.03
C CYS A 188 -8.31 -9.91 21.83
N GLU A 189 -7.55 -9.07 22.54
CA GLU A 189 -8.10 -7.88 23.22
C GLU A 189 -8.81 -6.96 22.21
N ILE A 190 -8.18 -6.66 21.05
CA ILE A 190 -8.83 -5.88 19.98
C ILE A 190 -10.05 -6.61 19.41
N GLN A 191 -9.91 -7.89 19.04
CA GLN A 191 -10.99 -8.63 18.36
C GLN A 191 -12.22 -8.90 19.26
N CYS A 192 -12.02 -9.06 20.57
CA CYS A 192 -13.12 -9.24 21.52
C CYS A 192 -13.78 -7.91 21.90
N ASN A 193 -13.02 -6.81 22.00
CA ASN A 193 -13.57 -5.48 22.28
C ASN A 193 -14.30 -4.86 21.06
N HIS A 194 -13.91 -5.24 19.84
CA HIS A 194 -14.47 -4.71 18.60
C HIS A 194 -15.02 -5.83 17.72
N SER A 195 -16.31 -6.12 17.85
CA SER A 195 -16.95 -7.27 17.18
C SER A 195 -16.88 -7.22 15.64
N HIS A 196 -16.70 -6.03 15.05
CA HIS A 196 -16.50 -5.78 13.62
C HIS A 196 -15.06 -5.98 13.14
N VAL A 197 -14.12 -6.41 13.98
CA VAL A 197 -12.74 -6.73 13.58
C VAL A 197 -12.56 -8.22 13.28
N ASP A 198 -11.79 -8.52 12.22
CA ASP A 198 -11.21 -9.82 11.92
C ASP A 198 -9.69 -9.69 11.69
N PHE A 199 -8.90 -10.60 12.28
CA PHE A 199 -7.49 -10.80 11.91
C PHE A 199 -7.33 -11.92 10.87
N CYS A 200 -6.66 -11.60 9.76
CA CYS A 200 -6.36 -12.54 8.67
C CYS A 200 -4.86 -12.87 8.72
N LEU A 201 -4.51 -14.09 9.13
CA LEU A 201 -3.11 -14.53 9.26
C LEU A 201 -2.55 -14.90 7.88
N VAL A 202 -1.64 -14.08 7.36
CA VAL A 202 -1.19 -14.19 5.95
C VAL A 202 -0.26 -15.37 5.67
N ASP A 203 0.14 -16.13 6.70
CA ASP A 203 0.87 -17.40 6.55
C ASP A 203 -0.05 -18.63 6.43
N ARG A 204 -1.38 -18.47 6.58
CA ARG A 204 -2.34 -19.58 6.60
C ARG A 204 -3.77 -19.18 6.20
N LEU A 205 -3.91 -18.35 5.16
CA LEU A 205 -5.22 -17.92 4.67
C LEU A 205 -6.03 -19.14 4.16
N PRO A 206 -7.33 -19.29 4.48
CA PRO A 206 -8.09 -20.52 4.21
C PRO A 206 -8.10 -21.03 2.75
N VAL A 207 -7.97 -20.11 1.78
CA VAL A 207 -7.99 -20.42 0.34
C VAL A 207 -6.61 -20.23 -0.31
N LEU A 208 -5.80 -19.30 0.20
CA LEU A 208 -4.56 -18.85 -0.45
C LEU A 208 -3.29 -19.39 0.24
N GLY A 209 -3.42 -20.01 1.41
CA GLY A 209 -2.29 -20.51 2.19
C GLY A 209 -1.36 -19.40 2.66
N ASP A 210 -0.06 -19.64 2.52
CA ASP A 210 0.99 -18.70 2.89
C ASP A 210 1.30 -17.72 1.75
N VAL A 211 0.84 -16.48 1.90
CA VAL A 211 1.18 -15.35 1.00
C VAL A 211 2.26 -14.44 1.59
N ALA A 212 2.77 -14.77 2.77
CA ALA A 212 3.79 -14.01 3.51
C ALA A 212 5.22 -14.43 3.12
N SER A 213 5.51 -15.73 3.02
CA SER A 213 6.84 -16.23 2.63
C SER A 213 7.29 -15.81 1.22
N THR A 214 6.34 -15.39 0.39
CA THR A 214 6.56 -14.96 -0.99
C THR A 214 6.68 -13.44 -1.16
N GLN A 215 6.48 -12.63 -0.10
CA GLN A 215 6.51 -11.17 -0.17
C GLN A 215 7.42 -10.56 0.90
N GLU A 216 8.33 -9.68 0.49
CA GLU A 216 9.21 -8.96 1.42
C GLU A 216 8.57 -7.69 2.03
N ASP A 217 7.54 -7.13 1.36
CA ASP A 217 6.75 -5.97 1.81
C ASP A 217 5.26 -6.37 1.83
N GLY A 218 4.60 -6.25 2.99
CA GLY A 218 3.21 -6.68 3.20
C GLY A 218 2.14 -5.67 2.75
N THR A 219 2.54 -4.53 2.18
CA THR A 219 1.64 -3.42 1.73
C THR A 219 0.51 -3.84 0.79
N THR A 220 0.63 -4.95 0.05
CA THR A 220 -0.45 -5.38 -0.87
C THR A 220 -1.45 -6.38 -0.25
N TRP A 221 -1.23 -6.87 0.98
CA TRP A 221 -2.18 -7.79 1.62
C TRP A 221 -3.57 -7.18 1.85
N ARG A 222 -3.66 -5.87 2.14
CA ARG A 222 -4.93 -5.12 2.15
C ARG A 222 -5.73 -5.15 0.84
N PHE A 223 -5.17 -5.60 -0.29
CA PHE A 223 -5.91 -5.76 -1.56
C PHE A 223 -6.67 -7.11 -1.63
N LEU A 224 -6.37 -8.06 -0.73
CA LEU A 224 -6.97 -9.41 -0.67
C LEU A 224 -8.51 -9.47 -0.63
N PRO A 225 -9.28 -8.50 -0.06
CA PRO A 225 -10.73 -8.52 -0.16
C PRO A 225 -11.27 -8.52 -1.59
N GLY A 226 -10.47 -8.06 -2.57
CA GLY A 226 -10.81 -8.15 -3.99
C GLY A 226 -10.94 -9.58 -4.53
N MET A 227 -10.37 -10.57 -3.83
CA MET A 227 -10.53 -12.01 -4.13
C MET A 227 -11.55 -12.71 -3.21
N ASP A 228 -12.15 -11.99 -2.25
CA ASP A 228 -13.07 -12.62 -1.30
C ASP A 228 -14.48 -12.72 -1.89
N PRO A 229 -15.04 -13.94 -2.06
CA PRO A 229 -16.39 -14.11 -2.62
C PRO A 229 -17.49 -13.54 -1.72
N LEU A 230 -17.24 -13.33 -0.43
CA LEU A 230 -18.20 -12.81 0.55
C LEU A 230 -18.15 -11.28 0.72
N VAL A 231 -17.16 -10.60 0.14
CA VAL A 231 -17.02 -9.14 0.20
C VAL A 231 -17.67 -8.52 -1.03
N ASP A 232 -18.51 -7.51 -0.84
CA ASP A 232 -19.19 -6.74 -1.89
C ASP A 232 -18.50 -5.41 -2.18
N VAL A 233 -17.94 -4.80 -1.14
CA VAL A 233 -17.23 -3.52 -1.23
C VAL A 233 -16.03 -3.56 -0.30
N PHE A 234 -14.88 -3.04 -0.74
CA PHE A 234 -13.79 -2.76 0.18
C PHE A 234 -13.11 -1.41 -0.04
N LEU A 235 -12.46 -0.93 1.02
CA LEU A 235 -11.55 0.21 1.05
C LEU A 235 -10.17 -0.28 1.52
N SER A 236 -9.15 -0.11 0.70
CA SER A 236 -7.74 -0.38 1.03
C SER A 236 -7.12 0.84 1.70
N ARG A 237 -6.63 0.69 2.94
CA ARG A 237 -6.11 1.81 3.76
C ARG A 237 -4.72 1.55 4.35
N ASP A 238 -4.08 2.65 4.75
CA ASP A 238 -2.94 2.65 5.67
C ASP A 238 -3.38 2.52 7.12
N THR A 239 -2.57 1.80 7.89
CA THR A 239 -2.78 1.60 9.34
C THR A 239 -2.44 2.85 10.16
N ASP A 240 -1.57 3.73 9.67
CA ASP A 240 -1.29 5.06 10.25
C ASP A 240 -2.06 6.21 9.58
N ALA A 241 -3.12 5.94 8.81
CA ALA A 241 -4.00 6.94 8.21
C ALA A 241 -5.33 7.11 8.98
N LEU A 242 -5.53 8.28 9.58
CA LEU A 242 -6.76 8.67 10.27
C LEU A 242 -7.95 8.65 9.31
N VAL A 243 -9.13 8.25 9.81
CA VAL A 243 -10.39 8.33 9.08
C VAL A 243 -11.04 9.68 9.39
N ILE A 244 -11.30 10.49 8.36
CA ILE A 244 -11.82 11.85 8.50
C ILE A 244 -13.15 12.02 7.75
N ASP A 245 -14.02 12.92 8.23
CA ASP A 245 -15.35 13.19 7.63
C ASP A 245 -15.29 13.45 6.12
N ARG A 246 -14.27 14.19 5.68
CA ARG A 246 -13.98 14.51 4.27
C ARG A 246 -13.83 13.27 3.39
N GLU A 247 -13.21 12.24 3.94
CA GLU A 247 -13.05 10.94 3.29
C GLU A 247 -14.36 10.17 3.29
N ARG A 248 -15.06 10.11 4.43
CA ARG A 248 -16.37 9.45 4.56
C ARG A 248 -17.36 9.97 3.52
N GLU A 249 -17.50 11.28 3.38
CA GLU A 249 -18.45 11.86 2.41
C GLU A 249 -18.04 11.56 0.95
N ALA A 250 -16.74 11.53 0.64
CA ALA A 250 -16.26 11.13 -0.69
C ALA A 250 -16.47 9.63 -0.96
N VAL A 251 -16.34 8.76 0.05
CA VAL A 251 -16.75 7.34 -0.04
C VAL A 251 -18.26 7.24 -0.25
N ARG A 252 -19.06 8.03 0.45
CA ARG A 252 -20.51 8.06 0.27
C ARG A 252 -20.90 8.43 -1.16
N GLU A 253 -20.38 9.52 -1.71
CA GLU A 253 -20.67 9.90 -3.10
C GLU A 253 -20.24 8.80 -4.09
N TRP A 254 -19.12 8.12 -3.83
CA TRP A 254 -18.74 6.94 -4.62
C TRP A 254 -19.73 5.78 -4.48
N LEU A 255 -20.13 5.40 -3.26
CA LEU A 255 -21.06 4.29 -3.03
C LEU A 255 -22.37 4.50 -3.79
N ASP A 256 -22.88 5.73 -3.78
CA ASP A 256 -24.12 6.15 -4.47
C ASP A 256 -23.95 6.27 -6.01
N SER A 257 -22.71 6.22 -6.54
CA SER A 257 -22.41 6.30 -7.98
C SER A 257 -22.44 4.94 -8.71
N ASP A 258 -22.39 4.99 -10.05
CA ASP A 258 -22.22 3.83 -10.94
C ASP A 258 -20.75 3.40 -11.14
N SER A 259 -19.78 4.05 -10.50
CA SER A 259 -18.36 3.69 -10.60
C SER A 259 -18.03 2.44 -9.76
N MET A 260 -17.29 1.51 -10.35
CA MET A 260 -16.81 0.29 -9.71
C MET A 260 -15.65 0.57 -8.76
N VAL A 261 -14.71 1.41 -9.15
CA VAL A 261 -13.49 1.71 -8.40
C VAL A 261 -13.52 3.16 -7.89
N HIS A 262 -12.90 3.40 -6.75
CA HIS A 262 -12.72 4.73 -6.16
C HIS A 262 -11.27 4.97 -5.83
N ALA A 263 -10.83 6.19 -6.02
CA ALA A 263 -9.54 6.69 -5.56
C ALA A 263 -9.64 8.17 -5.19
N MET A 264 -8.68 8.65 -4.41
CA MET A 264 -8.65 10.02 -3.88
C MET A 264 -7.27 10.65 -4.06
N ARG A 265 -7.23 11.95 -4.38
CA ARG A 265 -6.01 12.78 -4.47
C ARG A 265 -6.24 14.14 -3.82
N ASP A 266 -5.81 14.25 -2.57
CA ASP A 266 -6.22 15.32 -1.67
C ASP A 266 -5.06 16.25 -1.22
N HIS A 267 -3.88 16.13 -1.83
CA HIS A 267 -2.69 16.91 -1.50
C HIS A 267 -1.91 17.29 -2.77
N PRO A 268 -1.24 18.47 -2.84
CA PRO A 268 -0.45 18.87 -4.01
C PRO A 268 0.69 17.92 -4.38
N ASN A 269 1.10 17.05 -3.46
CA ASN A 269 2.16 16.05 -3.68
C ASN A 269 1.61 14.65 -4.01
N HIS A 270 0.30 14.47 -4.10
CA HIS A 270 -0.34 13.17 -4.38
C HIS A 270 -0.47 12.91 -5.90
N TRP A 271 0.65 12.93 -6.62
CA TRP A 271 0.73 12.73 -8.09
C TRP A 271 0.57 11.26 -8.54
N GLY A 272 0.15 10.36 -7.65
CA GLY A 272 -0.14 8.97 -8.02
C GLY A 272 -1.33 8.86 -8.98
N TYR A 273 -1.38 7.76 -9.73
CA TYR A 273 -2.56 7.39 -10.52
C TYR A 273 -3.70 6.90 -9.61
N ILE A 274 -3.35 6.02 -8.68
CA ILE A 274 -4.15 5.56 -7.56
C ILE A 274 -3.18 5.56 -6.38
N LEU A 275 -3.49 6.26 -5.29
CA LEU A 275 -2.62 6.26 -4.12
C LEU A 275 -2.77 4.92 -3.38
N ALA A 276 -1.65 4.26 -3.07
CA ALA A 276 -1.69 2.96 -2.41
C ALA A 276 -1.94 3.04 -0.91
N GLY A 277 -1.54 4.16 -0.30
CA GLY A 277 -1.25 4.23 1.12
C GLY A 277 0.23 4.00 1.39
N LYS A 278 1.06 5.06 1.33
CA LYS A 278 2.41 5.07 1.94
C LYS A 278 3.03 6.46 1.93
N THR A 279 3.99 6.72 2.81
CA THR A 279 4.88 7.87 2.69
C THR A 279 5.90 7.67 1.54
N ALA A 280 5.98 8.60 0.59
CA ALA A 280 6.94 8.58 -0.51
C ALA A 280 8.35 8.99 -0.04
N CYS A 281 9.12 8.02 0.42
CA CYS A 281 10.58 8.09 0.36
C CYS A 281 11.07 7.27 -0.84
N SER A 282 11.18 7.88 -2.03
CA SER A 282 11.98 7.25 -3.09
C SER A 282 13.42 7.09 -2.58
N PRO A 283 14.01 5.87 -2.59
CA PRO A 283 15.39 5.67 -2.14
C PRO A 283 16.41 6.52 -2.92
N GLU A 284 16.09 6.85 -4.17
CA GLU A 284 16.91 7.69 -5.04
C GLU A 284 16.85 9.19 -4.65
N ILE A 285 15.71 9.65 -4.14
CA ILE A 285 15.57 11.03 -3.60
C ILE A 285 16.28 11.13 -2.25
N HIS A 286 16.11 10.13 -1.37
CA HIS A 286 16.74 10.13 -0.04
C HIS A 286 18.28 10.22 -0.13
N ARG A 287 18.91 9.56 -1.12
CA ARG A 287 20.37 9.66 -1.35
C ARG A 287 20.87 11.01 -1.86
N ARG A 288 20.00 11.88 -2.42
CA ARG A 288 20.39 13.18 -2.98
C ARG A 288 20.02 14.38 -2.09
N THR A 289 19.07 14.20 -1.17
CA THR A 289 18.60 15.30 -0.30
C THR A 289 18.33 14.79 1.12
N SER A 290 19.30 14.97 2.03
CA SER A 290 19.15 14.70 3.47
C SER A 290 18.11 15.59 4.17
N ASN A 291 17.61 16.62 3.48
CA ASN A 291 16.83 17.72 4.06
C ASN A 291 15.38 17.80 3.54
N LEU A 292 14.96 16.90 2.64
CA LEU A 292 13.55 16.80 2.27
C LEU A 292 12.82 15.96 3.32
N LYS A 293 11.75 16.53 3.90
CA LYS A 293 10.82 15.77 4.74
C LYS A 293 10.18 14.65 3.90
N PRO A 294 9.86 13.48 4.48
CA PRO A 294 9.07 12.46 3.80
C PRO A 294 7.76 13.06 3.30
N ILE A 295 7.58 13.06 1.97
CA ILE A 295 6.32 13.49 1.37
C ILE A 295 5.32 12.37 1.61
N ASN A 296 4.23 12.64 2.32
CA ASN A 296 3.18 11.64 2.37
C ASN A 296 2.54 11.48 0.98
N ILE A 297 2.44 10.25 0.47
CA ILE A 297 1.56 9.91 -0.67
C ILE A 297 0.50 8.89 -0.25
N SER A 298 0.25 8.80 1.06
CA SER A 298 -0.84 8.00 1.58
C SER A 298 -2.15 8.47 0.97
N GLY A 299 -2.99 7.49 0.70
CA GLY A 299 -4.30 7.71 0.15
C GLY A 299 -5.04 6.39 0.10
N MET A 300 -6.31 6.49 -0.25
CA MET A 300 -7.23 5.38 -0.22
C MET A 300 -7.73 5.07 -1.63
N TRP A 301 -7.93 3.79 -1.88
CA TRP A 301 -8.71 3.31 -3.01
C TRP A 301 -9.68 2.22 -2.54
N GLY A 302 -10.72 1.98 -3.32
CA GLY A 302 -11.70 0.95 -3.02
C GLY A 302 -12.37 0.40 -4.28
N ALA A 303 -13.06 -0.72 -4.12
CA ALA A 303 -13.82 -1.34 -5.22
C ALA A 303 -15.13 -1.97 -4.74
N LYS A 304 -16.16 -1.84 -5.59
CA LYS A 304 -17.40 -2.62 -5.55
C LYS A 304 -17.17 -3.94 -6.28
N THR A 305 -16.63 -4.93 -5.58
CA THR A 305 -16.35 -6.27 -6.13
C THR A 305 -17.60 -6.91 -6.72
N PHE A 306 -18.78 -6.66 -6.15
CA PHE A 306 -20.05 -7.20 -6.63
C PHE A 306 -20.36 -6.83 -8.10
N MET A 307 -19.83 -5.71 -8.61
CA MET A 307 -20.06 -5.28 -9.99
C MET A 307 -19.30 -6.13 -11.03
N ASP A 308 -18.20 -6.77 -10.63
CA ASP A 308 -17.38 -7.62 -11.49
C ASP A 308 -16.36 -8.43 -10.65
N ARG A 309 -16.85 -9.49 -9.98
CA ARG A 309 -16.03 -10.30 -9.06
C ARG A 309 -14.87 -10.99 -9.77
N SER A 310 -15.10 -11.43 -11.02
CA SER A 310 -14.08 -12.11 -11.82
C SER A 310 -12.95 -11.16 -12.20
N LEU A 311 -13.27 -9.95 -12.70
CA LEU A 311 -12.25 -8.95 -13.01
C LEU A 311 -11.47 -8.56 -11.76
N MET A 312 -12.15 -8.22 -10.65
CA MET A 312 -11.45 -7.75 -9.45
C MET A 312 -10.60 -8.84 -8.79
N GLY A 313 -11.10 -10.09 -8.75
CA GLY A 313 -10.34 -11.23 -8.27
C GLY A 313 -9.09 -11.50 -9.11
N ASN A 314 -9.21 -11.47 -10.44
CA ASN A 314 -8.08 -11.64 -11.36
C ASN A 314 -7.06 -10.51 -11.24
N LEU A 315 -7.51 -9.25 -11.13
CA LEU A 315 -6.62 -8.10 -10.93
C LEU A 315 -5.89 -8.19 -9.59
N THR A 316 -6.57 -8.51 -8.49
CA THR A 316 -5.90 -8.70 -7.18
C THR A 316 -4.91 -9.85 -7.21
N ALA A 317 -5.23 -10.99 -7.84
CA ALA A 317 -4.31 -12.10 -8.01
C ALA A 317 -3.06 -11.70 -8.82
N GLU A 318 -3.25 -10.95 -9.92
CA GLU A 318 -2.15 -10.43 -10.74
C GLU A 318 -1.28 -9.42 -9.97
N MET A 319 -1.89 -8.56 -9.15
CA MET A 319 -1.17 -7.60 -8.30
C MET A 319 -0.32 -8.32 -7.24
N LEU A 320 -0.88 -9.31 -6.54
CA LEU A 320 -0.16 -10.10 -5.54
C LEU A 320 1.01 -10.86 -6.17
N TRP A 321 0.76 -11.58 -7.27
CA TRP A 321 1.79 -12.33 -8.00
C TRP A 321 2.95 -11.44 -8.46
N LYS A 322 2.66 -10.26 -9.05
CA LYS A 322 3.73 -9.34 -9.47
C LYS A 322 4.47 -8.69 -8.30
N THR A 323 3.86 -8.56 -7.12
CA THR A 323 4.55 -8.09 -5.90
C THR A 323 5.52 -9.14 -5.39
N GLN A 324 5.16 -10.43 -5.41
CA GLN A 324 6.07 -11.53 -5.05
C GLN A 324 7.36 -11.53 -5.89
N LEU A 325 7.24 -11.16 -7.18
CA LEU A 325 8.38 -11.04 -8.09
C LEU A 325 9.25 -9.77 -7.90
N ASN A 326 8.82 -8.79 -7.09
CA ASN A 326 9.47 -7.48 -6.99
C ASN A 326 9.74 -7.08 -5.53
N ARG A 327 11.00 -7.24 -5.12
CA ARG A 327 11.52 -6.91 -3.77
C ARG A 327 11.73 -5.39 -3.53
N GLY A 328 10.90 -4.56 -4.14
CA GLY A 328 11.00 -3.10 -4.07
C GLY A 328 10.14 -2.53 -2.95
N TRP A 329 10.72 -1.65 -2.12
CA TRP A 329 9.95 -0.88 -1.14
C TRP A 329 8.91 -0.01 -1.87
N SER A 330 7.66 -0.03 -1.40
CA SER A 330 6.54 0.76 -1.97
C SER A 330 6.15 0.33 -3.40
N TYR A 331 6.21 -0.98 -3.65
CA TYR A 331 5.77 -1.57 -4.92
C TYR A 331 4.24 -1.56 -5.10
N ASP A 332 3.49 -1.43 -4.02
CA ASP A 332 2.04 -1.21 -4.00
C ASP A 332 1.60 0.00 -4.86
N GLN A 333 2.31 1.13 -4.73
CA GLN A 333 2.09 2.33 -5.54
C GLN A 333 2.38 2.09 -7.04
N ALA A 334 3.36 1.24 -7.34
CA ALA A 334 3.72 0.87 -8.70
C ALA A 334 2.75 -0.15 -9.31
N ILE A 335 2.24 -1.09 -8.51
CA ILE A 335 1.38 -2.17 -9.02
C ILE A 335 -0.03 -1.68 -9.33
N LEU A 336 -0.58 -0.77 -8.52
CA LEU A 336 -1.87 -0.12 -8.82
C LEU A 336 -1.80 0.66 -10.15
N ARG A 337 -0.68 1.32 -10.45
CA ARG A 337 -0.46 1.99 -11.75
C ARG A 337 -0.32 1.00 -12.91
N LYS A 338 0.34 -0.14 -12.70
CA LYS A 338 0.64 -1.13 -13.76
C LYS A 338 -0.53 -2.06 -14.10
N VAL A 339 -1.36 -2.40 -13.12
CA VAL A 339 -2.40 -3.44 -13.24
C VAL A 339 -3.79 -2.82 -13.08
N LEU A 340 -4.10 -2.24 -11.92
CA LEU A 340 -5.45 -1.77 -11.61
C LEU A 340 -5.88 -0.58 -12.48
N TRP A 341 -5.04 0.45 -12.61
CA TRP A 341 -5.37 1.66 -13.37
C TRP A 341 -5.74 1.38 -14.84
N PRO A 342 -4.90 0.73 -15.68
CA PRO A 342 -5.23 0.53 -17.09
C PRO A 342 -6.46 -0.36 -17.30
N ALA A 343 -6.78 -1.25 -16.35
CA ALA A 343 -7.97 -2.10 -16.40
C ALA A 343 -9.26 -1.40 -15.92
N THR A 344 -9.17 -0.37 -15.07
CA THR A 344 -10.33 0.18 -14.35
C THR A 344 -10.53 1.68 -14.42
N ASN A 345 -9.62 2.48 -15.01
CA ASN A 345 -9.74 3.94 -15.03
C ASN A 345 -11.10 4.44 -15.56
N ARG A 346 -11.63 3.86 -16.65
CA ARG A 346 -12.96 4.21 -17.19
C ARG A 346 -14.16 3.76 -16.33
N ARG A 347 -13.94 2.92 -15.31
CA ARG A 347 -14.92 2.47 -14.30
C ARG A 347 -14.67 3.12 -12.93
N MET A 348 -13.86 4.18 -12.87
CA MET A 348 -13.38 4.80 -11.62
C MET A 348 -14.06 6.14 -11.35
N LEU A 349 -14.42 6.40 -10.09
CA LEU A 349 -14.63 7.75 -9.56
C LEU A 349 -13.33 8.22 -8.91
N MET A 350 -12.84 9.39 -9.28
CA MET A 350 -11.65 10.00 -8.69
C MET A 350 -12.03 11.31 -8.01
N HIS A 351 -11.89 11.37 -6.69
CA HIS A 351 -12.00 12.63 -5.96
C HIS A 351 -10.65 13.34 -5.94
N ASP A 352 -10.58 14.56 -6.46
CA ASP A 352 -9.29 15.21 -6.74
C ASP A 352 -9.34 16.73 -6.54
N SER A 353 -8.46 17.22 -5.66
CA SER A 353 -8.33 18.65 -5.34
C SER A 353 -7.39 19.42 -6.28
N TYR A 354 -6.49 18.75 -7.00
CA TYR A 354 -5.32 19.40 -7.64
C TYR A 354 -5.03 18.97 -9.07
N PHE A 355 -5.40 17.75 -9.48
CA PHE A 355 -4.99 17.14 -10.74
C PHE A 355 -6.17 16.76 -11.66
N CYS A 356 -7.38 17.21 -11.35
CA CYS A 356 -8.61 16.83 -12.05
C CYS A 356 -8.64 17.17 -13.56
N THR A 357 -7.81 18.12 -14.02
CA THR A 357 -7.70 18.57 -15.42
C THR A 357 -6.42 18.09 -16.13
N LYS A 358 -5.59 17.27 -15.48
CA LYS A 358 -4.27 16.89 -16.00
C LYS A 358 -4.37 15.75 -17.02
N PRO A 359 -3.91 15.93 -18.29
CA PRO A 359 -4.01 14.91 -19.34
C PRO A 359 -3.34 13.58 -18.98
N GLU A 360 -2.30 13.61 -18.14
CA GLU A 360 -1.57 12.41 -17.69
C GLU A 360 -2.45 11.41 -16.94
N TYR A 361 -3.60 11.85 -16.41
CA TYR A 361 -4.54 11.04 -15.63
C TYR A 361 -5.91 10.89 -16.31
N GLU A 362 -6.01 11.02 -17.63
CA GLU A 362 -7.26 10.79 -18.35
C GLU A 362 -7.86 9.38 -18.09
N GLY A 363 -9.18 9.30 -17.98
CA GLY A 363 -9.93 8.03 -17.85
C GLY A 363 -11.04 8.05 -16.79
N PRO A 364 -10.77 8.42 -15.53
CA PRO A 364 -11.76 8.46 -14.46
C PRO A 364 -12.86 9.51 -14.64
N LYS A 365 -13.99 9.26 -13.98
CA LYS A 365 -14.97 10.30 -13.67
C LYS A 365 -14.41 11.15 -12.53
N TYR A 366 -14.03 12.38 -12.83
CA TYR A 366 -13.49 13.30 -11.83
C TYR A 366 -14.60 13.99 -11.02
N ARG A 367 -14.37 14.11 -9.71
CA ARG A 367 -15.18 14.86 -8.76
C ARG A 367 -14.27 15.73 -7.88
N PRO A 368 -14.70 16.95 -7.53
CA PRO A 368 -14.12 17.67 -6.41
C PRO A 368 -14.56 17.00 -5.10
N PHE A 369 -13.88 17.27 -3.98
CA PHE A 369 -14.35 16.77 -2.69
C PHE A 369 -15.70 17.38 -2.27
N PRO A 370 -16.62 16.58 -1.68
CA PRO A 370 -17.96 17.05 -1.30
C PRO A 370 -17.97 17.95 -0.06
N THR A 371 -16.84 18.05 0.66
CA THR A 371 -16.69 18.92 1.84
C THR A 371 -15.60 19.97 1.62
N ARG A 372 -15.69 21.06 2.38
CA ARG A 372 -14.60 22.02 2.54
C ARG A 372 -13.43 21.36 3.27
N ARG A 373 -12.20 21.78 2.98
CA ARG A 373 -11.05 21.38 3.79
C ARG A 373 -11.01 22.17 5.09
N GLU A 374 -11.09 21.46 6.21
CA GLU A 374 -10.93 22.02 7.54
C GLU A 374 -9.51 21.81 8.04
N LYS A 375 -8.96 22.79 8.77
CA LYS A 375 -7.64 22.76 9.44
C LYS A 375 -6.41 22.39 8.59
N GLY A 376 -6.55 22.24 7.28
CA GLY A 376 -5.51 21.72 6.39
C GLY A 376 -5.42 20.18 6.38
N ASP A 377 -6.38 19.49 7.00
CA ASP A 377 -6.45 18.03 7.02
C ASP A 377 -6.68 17.48 5.60
N PHE A 378 -6.11 16.33 5.29
CA PHE A 378 -6.26 15.69 3.98
C PHE A 378 -6.46 14.18 4.09
N VAL A 379 -7.03 13.56 3.07
CA VAL A 379 -7.24 12.11 3.01
C VAL A 379 -5.92 11.38 3.25
N ALA A 380 -5.95 10.48 4.24
CA ALA A 380 -4.78 9.75 4.74
C ALA A 380 -3.69 10.61 5.39
N ILE A 381 -4.09 11.73 6.00
CA ILE A 381 -3.35 12.34 7.11
C ILE A 381 -3.15 11.29 8.23
N GLY A 382 -1.92 11.20 8.75
CA GLY A 382 -1.60 10.34 9.88
C GLY A 382 -1.34 11.13 11.17
N PRO A 383 -1.28 10.46 12.34
CA PRO A 383 -1.04 11.10 13.64
C PRO A 383 0.26 11.91 13.70
N ARG A 384 1.31 11.45 13.00
CA ARG A 384 2.60 12.16 12.87
C ARG A 384 2.52 13.44 12.02
N THR A 385 1.40 13.65 11.32
CA THR A 385 1.11 14.80 10.46
C THR A 385 -0.14 15.57 10.90
N GLU A 386 -0.84 15.13 11.95
CA GLU A 386 -2.03 15.77 12.50
C GLU A 386 -1.68 17.17 13.02
N GLY A 387 -2.41 18.20 12.55
CA GLY A 387 -2.08 19.60 12.82
C GLY A 387 -0.75 20.10 12.21
N ALA A 388 0.04 19.24 11.57
CA ALA A 388 1.23 19.58 10.81
C ALA A 388 0.94 19.71 9.30
N SER A 389 -0.31 20.01 8.94
CA SER A 389 -0.74 20.33 7.59
C SER A 389 0.22 21.33 6.95
N GLU A 390 0.82 20.96 5.83
CA GLU A 390 1.70 21.88 5.10
C GLU A 390 0.94 23.15 4.69
N LYS A 391 1.64 24.21 4.29
CA LYS A 391 0.99 25.35 3.61
C LYS A 391 0.51 24.89 2.24
N LEU A 392 -0.65 24.23 2.21
CA LEU A 392 -1.29 23.73 1.00
C LEU A 392 -1.44 24.87 -0.01
N GLY A 393 -1.22 24.54 -1.28
CA GLY A 393 -1.62 25.43 -2.37
C GLY A 393 -3.15 25.53 -2.41
N LYS A 394 -3.66 26.68 -2.88
CA LYS A 394 -5.08 26.78 -3.25
C LYS A 394 -5.40 25.77 -4.35
N CYS A 395 -6.59 25.19 -4.32
CA CYS A 395 -7.09 24.37 -5.42
C CYS A 395 -7.15 25.16 -6.74
N PRO A 396 -6.82 24.55 -7.88
CA PRO A 396 -7.24 25.04 -9.19
C PRO A 396 -8.75 25.28 -9.19
N VAL A 397 -9.21 26.34 -9.85
CA VAL A 397 -10.63 26.74 -9.90
C VAL A 397 -11.48 25.61 -10.48
N GLU A 398 -10.94 24.92 -11.48
CA GLU A 398 -11.52 23.80 -12.21
C GLU A 398 -11.75 22.56 -11.33
N CYS A 399 -10.97 22.40 -10.25
CA CYS A 399 -11.07 21.28 -9.30
C CYS A 399 -11.88 21.61 -8.03
N ARG A 400 -12.51 22.79 -7.96
CA ARG A 400 -13.41 23.16 -6.86
C ARG A 400 -14.86 22.72 -7.17
N PRO A 401 -15.71 22.46 -6.15
CA PRO A 401 -17.13 22.23 -6.39
C PRO A 401 -17.79 23.40 -7.12
N LYS A 402 -18.61 23.12 -8.14
CA LYS A 402 -19.27 24.15 -8.96
C LYS A 402 -20.08 25.15 -8.12
N ASN A 403 -20.66 24.68 -7.02
CA ASN A 403 -21.48 25.49 -6.10
C ASN A 403 -20.66 26.13 -4.97
N HIS A 404 -19.36 25.81 -4.85
CA HIS A 404 -18.47 26.27 -3.78
C HIS A 404 -17.09 26.68 -4.32
N GLN A 405 -17.08 27.64 -5.26
CA GLN A 405 -15.85 28.19 -5.83
C GLN A 405 -15.05 29.03 -4.81
N ASP A 406 -15.70 29.43 -3.70
CA ASP A 406 -15.12 30.06 -2.51
C ASP A 406 -14.26 29.11 -1.66
N TRP A 407 -14.38 27.79 -1.85
CA TRP A 407 -13.49 26.80 -1.23
C TRP A 407 -12.12 26.81 -1.93
N GLU A 408 -11.34 27.87 -1.68
CA GLU A 408 -9.97 28.00 -2.17
C GLU A 408 -9.07 26.87 -1.66
N TYR A 409 -9.38 26.36 -0.48
CA TYR A 409 -8.87 25.11 0.09
C TYR A 409 -9.99 24.08 0.00
N CYS A 410 -10.22 23.60 -1.21
CA CYS A 410 -10.78 22.29 -1.46
C CYS A 410 -9.69 21.22 -1.28
#